data_AF-A0A2E6PU77-F1
#
_entry.id   AF-A0A2E6PU77-F1
#
_cell.length_a   1.000
_cell.length_b   1.000
_cell.length_c   1.000
_cell.angle_alpha   90.00
_cell.angle_beta   90.00
_cell.angle_gamma   90.00
#
_symmetry.space_group_name_H-M   'P 1'
#
loop_
_entity.id
_entity.type
_entity.pdbx_description
1 polymer ?
#
loop_
_entity_poly.entity_id
_entity_poly.type
_entity_poly.pdbx_seq_one_letter_code
_entity_poly.pdbx_strand_id
1 'polypeptide(L)'
;MQFEYENIVIGSDLRALLFAFVNQYPIFNTEIRPPHRFDYFDLNTNIKMFHIDNSPIAHATFNDTCQFGAKRVLLWEKINFLLSVEGLSPLSNLCESIRYDGEKLVCSNEYSKICEIKFDKCFYFGDNNTYKLVNQKSSKDVRFKVFDFVGFKRGGKHEIDYIETGDDFVRKVWFYSSDRICGNTGVKDACVLSVLDAEQLNHHSHTQTMTSFKLIKILKDNGLRGKFNGFNKYGTPRYYNFKTINIARQKFCIDQPEWEETDNVKKVTLSIEELLEIARAKDLSLFSYLHENTI
;
A
#
# COMPACT_ATOMS: atom_id res chain seq x y z
N MET A 1 -1.42 -31.60 -7.22
CA MET A 1 -2.86 -31.26 -7.18
C MET A 1 -3.21 -30.54 -8.48
N GLN A 2 -4.40 -30.80 -9.04
CA GLN A 2 -4.89 -30.14 -10.26
C GLN A 2 -6.24 -29.49 -9.97
N PHE A 3 -6.39 -28.23 -10.35
CA PHE A 3 -7.62 -27.46 -10.23
C PHE A 3 -8.08 -26.99 -11.61
N GLU A 4 -9.39 -26.86 -11.77
CA GLU A 4 -10.02 -26.35 -12.98
C GLU A 4 -11.09 -25.34 -12.58
N TYR A 5 -10.99 -24.13 -13.15
CA TYR A 5 -11.89 -23.02 -12.85
C TYR A 5 -12.30 -22.34 -14.15
N GLU A 6 -13.53 -21.86 -14.27
CA GLU A 6 -13.91 -21.05 -15.44
C GLU A 6 -13.18 -19.70 -15.43
N ASN A 7 -13.19 -19.02 -14.29
CA ASN A 7 -12.64 -17.68 -14.12
C ASN A 7 -11.70 -17.65 -12.91
N ILE A 8 -10.52 -17.04 -13.07
CA ILE A 8 -9.55 -16.85 -11.98
C ILE A 8 -9.05 -15.40 -11.93
N VAL A 9 -8.56 -14.99 -10.77
CA VAL A 9 -7.91 -13.69 -10.59
C VAL A 9 -6.45 -13.90 -10.18
N ILE A 10 -5.54 -13.15 -10.80
CA ILE A 10 -4.14 -13.12 -10.40
C ILE A 10 -3.77 -11.72 -9.93
N GLY A 11 -3.35 -11.63 -8.67
CA GLY A 11 -2.96 -10.39 -8.01
C GLY A 11 -3.30 -10.40 -6.54
N SER A 12 -2.82 -9.41 -5.80
CA SER A 12 -2.99 -9.33 -4.35
C SER A 12 -3.24 -7.92 -3.85
N ASP A 13 -3.42 -6.94 -4.74
CA ASP A 13 -3.78 -5.58 -4.35
C ASP A 13 -5.27 -5.50 -3.97
N LEU A 14 -5.66 -4.37 -3.36
CA LEU A 14 -7.06 -4.17 -2.93
C LEU A 14 -8.05 -4.29 -4.08
N ARG A 15 -7.63 -3.90 -5.29
CA ARG A 15 -8.46 -3.94 -6.48
C ARG A 15 -8.70 -5.38 -6.95
N ALA A 16 -7.66 -6.22 -6.98
CA ALA A 16 -7.76 -7.64 -7.30
C ALA A 16 -8.66 -8.36 -6.29
N LEU A 17 -8.47 -8.11 -4.99
CA LEU A 17 -9.31 -8.73 -3.96
C LEU A 17 -10.77 -8.30 -4.05
N LEU A 18 -11.04 -7.01 -4.25
CA LEU A 18 -12.41 -6.52 -4.46
C LEU A 18 -13.05 -7.14 -5.70
N PHE A 19 -12.31 -7.26 -6.80
CA PHE A 19 -12.81 -7.86 -8.02
C PHE A 19 -13.10 -9.36 -7.85
N ALA A 20 -12.20 -10.09 -7.20
CA ALA A 20 -12.40 -11.50 -6.85
C ALA A 20 -13.63 -11.68 -5.95
N PHE A 21 -13.76 -10.83 -4.92
CA PHE A 21 -14.89 -10.83 -4.01
C PHE A 21 -16.22 -10.46 -4.69
N VAL A 22 -16.25 -9.49 -5.59
CA VAL A 22 -17.50 -9.11 -6.28
C VAL A 22 -18.01 -10.22 -7.20
N ASN A 23 -17.11 -11.07 -7.71
CA ASN A 23 -17.44 -12.09 -8.70
C ASN A 23 -17.37 -13.53 -8.18
N GLN A 24 -17.00 -13.73 -6.91
CA GLN A 24 -16.75 -15.06 -6.33
C GLN A 24 -15.70 -15.88 -7.08
N TYR A 25 -14.63 -15.23 -7.55
CA TYR A 25 -13.56 -15.92 -8.27
C TYR A 25 -12.39 -16.29 -7.35
N PRO A 26 -11.77 -17.47 -7.52
CA PRO A 26 -10.56 -17.81 -6.80
C PRO A 26 -9.43 -16.85 -7.19
N ILE A 27 -8.69 -16.39 -6.19
CA ILE A 27 -7.57 -15.48 -6.33
C ILE A 27 -6.25 -16.20 -6.03
N PHE A 28 -5.27 -15.97 -6.89
CA PHE A 28 -3.92 -16.50 -6.81
C PHE A 28 -2.91 -15.36 -6.82
N ASN A 29 -1.87 -15.49 -6.01
CA ASN A 29 -0.82 -14.49 -5.88
C ASN A 29 0.46 -15.18 -5.42
N THR A 30 1.61 -14.64 -5.82
CA THR A 30 2.90 -15.08 -5.28
C THR A 30 3.37 -14.21 -4.13
N GLU A 31 2.94 -12.95 -4.12
CA GLU A 31 3.33 -11.97 -3.11
C GLU A 31 2.09 -11.30 -2.56
N ILE A 32 2.07 -11.06 -1.25
CA ILE A 32 1.02 -10.29 -0.60
C ILE A 32 1.36 -8.80 -0.76
N ARG A 33 0.51 -8.04 -1.45
CA ARG A 33 0.71 -6.60 -1.73
C ARG A 33 -0.42 -5.76 -1.11
N PRO A 34 -0.38 -5.51 0.21
CA PRO A 34 -1.39 -4.70 0.86
C PRO A 34 -1.22 -3.22 0.45
N PRO A 35 -2.29 -2.42 0.49
CA PRO A 35 -2.19 -0.96 0.40
C PRO A 35 -1.20 -0.41 1.42
N HIS A 36 -0.52 0.69 1.09
CA HIS A 36 0.44 1.28 2.02
C HIS A 36 -0.27 1.78 3.28
N ARG A 37 0.39 1.75 4.44
CA ARG A 37 -0.22 2.10 5.74
C ARG A 37 -0.75 3.55 5.84
N PHE A 38 -0.32 4.42 4.94
CA PHE A 38 -0.77 5.82 4.81
C PHE A 38 -1.66 6.05 3.59
N ASP A 39 -2.13 4.97 2.96
CA ASP A 39 -3.19 5.05 1.94
C ASP A 39 -4.55 5.05 2.63
N TYR A 40 -5.28 6.14 2.46
CA TYR A 40 -6.60 6.36 3.04
C TYR A 40 -7.68 6.35 1.96
N PHE A 41 -8.92 6.08 2.37
CA PHE A 41 -10.09 6.35 1.54
C PHE A 41 -10.46 7.83 1.57
N ASP A 42 -11.21 8.25 0.57
CA ASP A 42 -11.88 9.55 0.61
C ASP A 42 -13.01 9.51 1.65
N LEU A 43 -13.29 10.66 2.26
CA LEU A 43 -14.31 10.77 3.32
C LEU A 43 -15.71 10.35 2.86
N ASN A 44 -15.99 10.47 1.57
CA ASN A 44 -17.29 10.13 0.97
C ASN A 44 -17.39 8.66 0.56
N THR A 45 -16.30 7.88 0.63
CA THR A 45 -16.34 6.46 0.24
C THR A 45 -17.18 5.68 1.26
N ASN A 46 -18.23 5.00 0.79
CA ASN A 46 -19.05 4.16 1.65
C ASN A 46 -18.50 2.73 1.72
N ILE A 47 -17.89 2.39 2.87
CA ILE A 47 -17.35 1.05 3.15
C ILE A 47 -18.03 0.39 4.36
N LYS A 48 -19.17 0.93 4.80
CA LYS A 48 -19.90 0.45 5.98
C LYS A 48 -20.41 -0.99 5.82
N MET A 49 -20.64 -1.45 4.59
CA MET A 49 -21.03 -2.83 4.30
C MET A 49 -20.00 -3.87 4.78
N PHE A 50 -18.75 -3.46 4.91
CA PHE A 50 -17.69 -4.27 5.49
C PHE A 50 -17.51 -4.00 6.98
N HIS A 51 -18.44 -3.36 7.68
CA HIS A 51 -18.30 -2.92 9.08
C HIS A 51 -16.98 -2.18 9.35
N ILE A 52 -16.61 -1.28 8.43
CA ILE A 52 -15.50 -0.37 8.62
C ILE A 52 -16.08 1.03 8.67
N ASP A 53 -15.84 1.72 9.77
CA ASP A 53 -16.27 3.10 9.94
C ASP A 53 -15.31 4.02 9.21
N ASN A 54 -15.80 4.71 8.18
CA ASN A 54 -15.05 5.73 7.45
C ASN A 54 -15.13 7.09 8.16
N SER A 55 -14.96 7.11 9.49
CA SER A 55 -14.99 8.34 10.27
C SER A 55 -13.77 9.22 9.97
N PRO A 56 -13.92 10.54 9.86
CA PRO A 56 -12.80 11.44 9.57
C PRO A 56 -11.73 11.36 10.67
N ILE A 57 -10.50 11.06 10.25
CA ILE A 57 -9.31 11.07 11.09
C ILE A 57 -8.62 12.42 10.90
N ALA A 58 -8.57 13.23 11.95
CA ALA A 58 -7.89 14.53 11.92
C ALA A 58 -6.37 14.35 12.08
N HIS A 59 -5.61 15.01 11.21
CA HIS A 59 -4.16 15.10 11.24
C HIS A 59 -3.76 16.57 11.37
N ALA A 60 -2.97 16.90 12.40
CA ALA A 60 -2.47 18.25 12.59
C ALA A 60 -1.41 18.60 11.54
N THR A 61 -1.57 19.73 10.87
CA THR A 61 -0.55 20.34 10.00
C THR A 61 0.05 21.57 10.69
N PHE A 62 0.91 22.34 10.01
CA PHE A 62 1.47 23.57 10.59
C PHE A 62 0.43 24.66 10.84
N ASN A 63 -0.55 24.80 9.95
CA ASN A 63 -1.52 25.89 10.00
C ASN A 63 -2.94 25.39 10.29
N ASP A 64 -3.30 24.21 9.77
CA ASP A 64 -4.66 23.70 9.78
C ASP A 64 -4.72 22.22 10.19
N THR A 65 -5.93 21.66 10.22
CA THR A 65 -6.16 20.22 10.35
C THR A 65 -6.57 19.63 9.00
N CYS A 66 -5.88 18.59 8.54
CA CYS A 66 -6.30 17.79 7.39
C CYS A 66 -7.13 16.60 7.89
N GLN A 67 -8.09 16.14 7.09
CA GLN A 67 -8.92 14.98 7.42
C GLN A 67 -8.76 13.89 6.37
N PHE A 68 -8.59 12.65 6.84
CA PHE A 68 -8.53 11.46 6.00
C PHE A 68 -9.62 10.47 6.40
N GLY A 69 -10.03 9.61 5.47
CA GLY A 69 -10.93 8.50 5.78
C GLY A 69 -10.23 7.36 6.51
N ALA A 70 -10.87 6.19 6.52
CA ALA A 70 -10.29 4.96 7.01
C ALA A 70 -9.10 4.51 6.13
N LYS A 71 -8.19 3.75 6.73
CA LYS A 71 -7.04 3.19 6.00
C LYS A 71 -7.50 2.10 5.04
N ARG A 72 -6.98 2.12 3.81
CA ARG A 72 -7.29 1.12 2.77
C ARG A 72 -6.88 -0.29 3.16
N VAL A 73 -5.83 -0.44 3.96
CA VAL A 73 -5.36 -1.73 4.46
C VAL A 73 -6.42 -2.47 5.27
N LEU A 74 -7.29 -1.77 6.02
CA LEU A 74 -8.33 -2.41 6.83
C LEU A 74 -9.34 -3.16 5.96
N LEU A 75 -9.71 -2.56 4.82
CA LEU A 75 -10.60 -3.21 3.87
C LEU A 75 -9.92 -4.39 3.18
N TRP A 76 -8.66 -4.21 2.80
CA TRP A 76 -7.84 -5.25 2.18
C TRP A 76 -7.75 -6.50 3.08
N GLU A 77 -7.41 -6.32 4.36
CA GLU A 77 -7.31 -7.42 5.35
C GLU A 77 -8.65 -8.14 5.49
N LYS A 78 -9.74 -7.39 5.54
CA LYS A 78 -11.08 -7.93 5.72
C LYS A 78 -11.55 -8.75 4.52
N ILE A 79 -11.36 -8.26 3.31
CA ILE A 79 -11.72 -9.01 2.09
C ILE A 79 -10.84 -10.24 1.94
N ASN A 80 -9.53 -10.12 2.21
CA ASN A 80 -8.61 -11.25 2.15
C ASN A 80 -9.02 -12.36 3.13
N PHE A 81 -9.45 -11.98 4.33
CA PHE A 81 -10.02 -12.92 5.30
C PHE A 81 -11.29 -13.59 4.78
N LEU A 82 -12.25 -12.83 4.25
CA LEU A 82 -13.51 -13.38 3.71
C LEU A 82 -13.26 -14.35 2.55
N LEU A 83 -12.42 -13.98 1.58
CA LEU A 83 -12.04 -14.86 0.47
C LEU A 83 -11.37 -16.15 0.96
N SER A 84 -10.58 -16.06 2.04
CA SER A 84 -9.93 -17.23 2.64
C SER A 84 -10.92 -18.17 3.32
N VAL A 85 -11.92 -17.63 4.03
CA VAL A 85 -12.99 -18.41 4.67
C VAL A 85 -13.85 -19.14 3.64
N GLU A 86 -14.12 -18.52 2.50
CA GLU A 86 -14.87 -19.12 1.38
C GLU A 86 -14.04 -20.11 0.55
N GLY A 87 -12.75 -20.31 0.88
CA GLY A 87 -11.87 -21.17 0.09
C GLY A 87 -11.49 -20.58 -1.29
N LEU A 88 -11.77 -19.30 -1.53
CA LEU A 88 -11.42 -18.57 -2.74
C LEU A 88 -9.98 -18.04 -2.73
N SER A 89 -9.18 -18.33 -1.70
CA SER A 89 -7.73 -18.10 -1.68
C SER A 89 -6.97 -19.43 -1.49
N PRO A 90 -6.90 -20.31 -2.50
CA PRO A 90 -6.48 -21.70 -2.31
C PRO A 90 -5.01 -21.86 -1.91
N LEU A 91 -4.16 -20.93 -2.37
CA LEU A 91 -2.72 -20.97 -2.11
C LEU A 91 -2.27 -19.97 -1.04
N SER A 92 -3.10 -18.97 -0.72
CA SER A 92 -2.78 -17.90 0.23
C SER A 92 -1.37 -17.33 0.04
N ASN A 93 -0.42 -17.65 0.93
CA ASN A 93 0.97 -17.21 0.90
C ASN A 93 1.99 -18.34 0.63
N LEU A 94 1.53 -19.52 0.20
CA LEU A 94 2.39 -20.70 -0.03
C LEU A 94 3.04 -20.71 -1.40
N CYS A 95 2.53 -19.93 -2.35
CA CYS A 95 3.03 -19.87 -3.72
C CYS A 95 4.10 -18.79 -3.84
N GLU A 96 5.27 -19.13 -4.35
CA GLU A 96 6.36 -18.17 -4.58
C GLU A 96 6.51 -17.80 -6.06
N SER A 97 6.12 -18.70 -6.96
CA SER A 97 6.17 -18.47 -8.40
C SER A 97 4.98 -19.09 -9.12
N ILE A 98 4.47 -18.37 -10.11
CA ILE A 98 3.44 -18.83 -11.03
C ILE A 98 4.01 -18.80 -12.44
N ARG A 99 3.89 -19.90 -13.17
CA ARG A 99 4.34 -19.98 -14.56
C ARG A 99 3.20 -20.42 -15.47
N TYR A 100 2.93 -19.65 -16.51
CA TYR A 100 2.02 -20.06 -17.58
C TYR A 100 2.77 -20.86 -18.65
N ASP A 101 2.24 -22.01 -19.05
CA ASP A 101 2.80 -22.85 -20.12
C ASP A 101 2.04 -22.73 -21.46
N GLY A 102 0.95 -21.96 -21.50
CA GLY A 102 0.08 -21.80 -22.67
C GLY A 102 -1.28 -22.49 -22.51
N GLU A 103 -1.40 -23.44 -21.58
CA GLU A 103 -2.65 -24.16 -21.29
C GLU A 103 -3.03 -24.05 -19.80
N LYS A 104 -2.04 -24.09 -18.91
CA LYS A 104 -2.24 -24.10 -17.45
C LYS A 104 -1.23 -23.23 -16.73
N LEU A 105 -1.58 -22.86 -15.50
CA LEU A 105 -0.67 -22.25 -14.55
C LEU A 105 -0.04 -23.32 -13.69
N VAL A 106 1.28 -23.24 -13.54
CA VAL A 106 2.05 -24.08 -12.64
C VAL A 106 2.50 -23.23 -11.47
N CYS A 107 1.97 -23.53 -10.28
CA CYS A 107 2.30 -22.85 -9.03
C CYS A 107 3.35 -23.65 -8.27
N SER A 108 4.43 -22.99 -7.85
CA SER A 108 5.57 -23.62 -7.17
C SER A 108 6.04 -22.80 -5.97
N ASN A 109 6.64 -23.49 -5.00
CA ASN A 109 7.47 -22.91 -3.94
C ASN A 109 8.94 -23.30 -4.13
N GLU A 110 9.81 -22.86 -3.21
CA GLU A 110 11.25 -23.12 -3.17
C GLU A 110 11.61 -24.60 -3.38
N TYR A 111 10.76 -25.50 -2.85
CA TYR A 111 11.06 -26.92 -2.79
C TYR A 111 10.39 -27.75 -3.89
N SER A 112 9.20 -27.33 -4.35
CA SER A 112 8.33 -28.20 -5.14
C SER A 112 7.22 -27.48 -5.91
N LYS A 113 6.67 -28.18 -6.90
CA LYS A 113 5.41 -27.82 -7.54
C LYS A 113 4.25 -28.09 -6.58
N ILE A 114 3.44 -27.07 -6.30
CA ILE A 114 2.29 -27.15 -5.39
C ILE A 114 1.07 -27.67 -6.16
N CYS A 115 0.68 -26.96 -7.22
CA CYS A 115 -0.50 -27.30 -8.01
C CYS A 115 -0.39 -26.84 -9.46
N GLU A 116 -1.30 -27.37 -10.27
CA GLU A 116 -1.55 -26.90 -11.63
C GLU A 116 -3.00 -26.42 -11.72
N ILE A 117 -3.22 -25.31 -12.41
CA ILE A 117 -4.53 -24.68 -12.53
C ILE A 117 -4.86 -24.49 -14.00
N LYS A 118 -5.96 -25.09 -14.45
CA LYS A 118 -6.57 -24.83 -15.75
C LYS A 118 -7.65 -23.79 -15.60
N PHE A 119 -7.74 -22.89 -16.59
CA PHE A 119 -8.73 -21.82 -16.58
C PHE A 119 -9.15 -21.39 -17.98
N ASP A 120 -10.38 -20.90 -18.11
CA ASP A 120 -10.87 -20.30 -19.37
C ASP A 120 -10.49 -18.82 -19.44
N LYS A 121 -10.74 -18.07 -18.35
CA LYS A 121 -10.42 -16.64 -18.26
C LYS A 121 -9.64 -16.29 -17.00
N CYS A 122 -8.58 -15.53 -17.16
CA CYS A 122 -7.75 -14.99 -16.09
C CYS A 122 -7.81 -13.46 -16.10
N PHE A 123 -8.18 -12.87 -14.97
CA PHE A 123 -8.13 -11.43 -14.74
C PHE A 123 -6.83 -11.06 -14.04
N TYR A 124 -5.92 -10.40 -14.76
CA TYR A 124 -4.56 -10.11 -14.25
C TYR A 124 -4.43 -8.67 -13.74
N PHE A 125 -4.08 -8.53 -12.46
CA PHE A 125 -3.88 -7.25 -11.76
C PHE A 125 -2.39 -6.96 -11.48
N GLY A 126 -1.49 -7.75 -12.04
CA GLY A 126 -0.06 -7.69 -11.78
C GLY A 126 0.35 -8.65 -10.67
N ASP A 127 1.54 -9.22 -10.82
CA ASP A 127 2.22 -10.06 -9.84
C ASP A 127 3.68 -10.20 -10.28
N ASN A 128 4.63 -10.06 -9.35
CA ASN A 128 6.06 -9.93 -9.68
C ASN A 128 6.69 -11.26 -10.10
N ASN A 129 6.22 -12.39 -9.56
CA ASN A 129 6.79 -13.72 -9.80
C ASN A 129 5.86 -14.58 -10.67
N THR A 130 5.07 -13.91 -11.51
CA THR A 130 4.24 -14.53 -12.53
C THR A 130 4.92 -14.43 -13.90
N TYR A 131 5.30 -15.57 -14.44
CA TYR A 131 6.07 -15.66 -15.69
C TYR A 131 5.22 -16.15 -16.85
N LYS A 132 5.49 -15.60 -18.04
CA LYS A 132 4.90 -16.01 -19.34
C LYS A 132 3.38 -15.86 -19.46
N LEU A 133 2.71 -15.27 -18.46
CA LEU A 133 1.27 -15.03 -18.52
C LEU A 133 0.92 -13.87 -19.46
N VAL A 134 1.70 -12.79 -19.42
CA VAL A 134 1.46 -11.58 -20.21
C VAL A 134 2.75 -11.13 -20.91
N ASN A 135 2.61 -10.59 -22.13
CA ASN A 135 3.69 -9.96 -22.86
C ASN A 135 3.79 -8.49 -22.44
N GLN A 136 4.66 -8.21 -21.46
CA GLN A 136 4.89 -6.85 -20.97
C GLN A 136 5.70 -6.04 -21.98
N LYS A 137 5.21 -4.84 -22.31
CA LYS A 137 5.97 -3.82 -23.03
C LYS A 137 6.79 -3.02 -22.02
N SER A 138 8.07 -2.82 -22.32
CA SER A 138 8.91 -1.92 -21.54
C SER A 138 8.47 -0.47 -21.78
N SER A 139 7.76 0.12 -20.81
CA SER A 139 7.53 1.56 -20.79
C SER A 139 8.83 2.25 -20.36
N LYS A 140 9.20 3.34 -21.06
CA LYS A 140 10.40 4.12 -20.74
C LYS A 140 10.17 5.11 -19.59
N ASP A 141 8.93 5.51 -19.36
CA ASP A 141 8.55 6.55 -18.39
C ASP A 141 7.91 5.94 -17.14
N VAL A 142 8.63 5.03 -16.48
CA VAL A 142 8.14 4.39 -15.26
C VAL A 142 8.37 5.30 -14.05
N ARG A 143 7.29 5.69 -13.37
CA ARG A 143 7.35 6.43 -12.12
C ARG A 143 7.21 5.53 -10.91
N PHE A 144 7.93 5.90 -9.85
CA PHE A 144 7.97 5.17 -8.58
C PHE A 144 7.47 6.04 -7.43
N LYS A 145 6.58 5.47 -6.60
CA LYS A 145 6.32 5.95 -5.24
C LYS A 145 7.42 5.41 -4.34
N VAL A 146 8.18 6.30 -3.74
CA VAL A 146 9.26 5.95 -2.80
C VAL A 146 8.87 6.43 -1.42
N PHE A 147 8.77 5.49 -0.48
CA PHE A 147 8.50 5.75 0.92
C PHE A 147 9.78 5.59 1.73
N ASP A 148 10.26 6.71 2.27
CA ASP A 148 11.42 6.76 3.14
C ASP A 148 10.98 6.85 4.60
N PHE A 149 11.31 5.85 5.39
CA PHE A 149 11.05 5.83 6.83
C PHE A 149 12.21 6.46 7.57
N VAL A 150 11.92 7.54 8.30
CA VAL A 150 12.90 8.34 9.02
C VAL A 150 12.57 8.33 10.51
N GLY A 151 13.48 7.78 11.31
CA GLY A 151 13.34 7.70 12.76
C GLY A 151 13.92 8.93 13.46
N PHE A 152 13.19 9.55 14.38
CA PHE A 152 13.72 10.61 15.23
C PHE A 152 14.43 10.01 16.45
N LYS A 153 15.72 10.30 16.61
CA LYS A 153 16.46 10.12 17.86
C LYS A 153 16.33 11.33 18.78
N ARG A 154 16.08 12.51 18.20
CA ARG A 154 15.86 13.75 18.93
C ARG A 154 14.96 14.69 18.14
N GLY A 155 13.97 15.27 18.82
CA GLY A 155 13.05 16.25 18.25
C GLY A 155 11.79 15.65 17.60
N GLY A 156 11.48 14.37 17.85
CA GLY A 156 10.23 13.75 17.37
C GLY A 156 9.01 13.99 18.26
N LYS A 157 9.11 14.84 19.30
CA LYS A 157 7.97 15.20 20.15
C LYS A 157 7.38 16.51 19.63
N HIS A 158 6.29 16.42 18.87
CA HIS A 158 5.55 17.55 18.33
C HIS A 158 4.10 17.14 18.00
N GLU A 159 3.23 18.13 17.90
CA GLU A 159 1.81 17.92 17.64
C GLU A 159 1.52 17.58 16.17
N ILE A 160 2.40 17.96 15.24
CA ILE A 160 2.20 17.77 13.80
C ILE A 160 2.14 16.28 13.42
N ASP A 161 1.19 15.95 12.55
CA ASP A 161 0.95 14.62 11.99
C ASP A 161 1.18 14.54 10.49
N TYR A 162 0.98 15.64 9.76
CA TYR A 162 1.04 15.64 8.31
C TYR A 162 1.63 16.93 7.74
N ILE A 163 2.45 16.80 6.70
CA ILE A 163 2.98 17.90 5.89
C ILE A 163 2.82 17.52 4.42
N GLU A 164 2.30 18.44 3.64
CA GLU A 164 2.29 18.35 2.18
C GLU A 164 3.15 19.48 1.60
N THR A 165 4.00 19.13 0.65
CA THR A 165 4.81 20.07 -0.11
C THR A 165 4.38 20.03 -1.57
N GLY A 166 4.64 21.11 -2.30
CA GLY A 166 4.37 21.19 -3.74
C GLY A 166 5.42 20.49 -4.62
N ASP A 167 6.44 19.86 -4.02
CA ASP A 167 7.54 19.25 -4.74
C ASP A 167 7.31 17.74 -4.96
N ASP A 168 7.87 17.16 -6.03
CA ASP A 168 7.81 15.70 -6.24
C ASP A 168 8.75 14.92 -5.30
N PHE A 169 9.89 15.52 -4.95
CA PHE A 169 10.78 15.00 -3.92
C PHE A 169 10.36 15.51 -2.53
N VAL A 170 10.03 14.61 -1.61
CA VAL A 170 9.45 14.94 -0.28
C VAL A 170 8.08 15.60 -0.41
N ARG A 171 7.22 15.02 -1.25
CA ARG A 171 5.86 15.51 -1.53
C ARG A 171 4.97 15.47 -0.30
N LYS A 172 4.98 14.35 0.43
CA LYS A 172 4.15 14.16 1.63
C LYS A 172 4.99 13.61 2.75
N VAL A 173 4.71 14.05 3.97
CA VAL A 173 5.34 13.54 5.19
C VAL A 173 4.24 13.21 6.19
N TRP A 174 4.17 11.95 6.60
CA TRP A 174 3.33 11.52 7.71
C TRP A 174 4.18 11.29 8.94
N PHE A 175 3.77 11.86 10.07
CA PHE A 175 4.32 11.55 11.37
C PHE A 175 3.43 10.53 12.06
N TYR A 176 4.03 9.48 12.60
CA TYR A 176 3.34 8.39 13.26
C TYR A 176 4.09 7.99 14.53
N SER A 177 3.37 7.48 15.53
CA SER A 177 3.99 6.97 16.76
C SER A 177 5.10 5.97 16.43
N SER A 178 6.28 6.16 17.00
CA SER A 178 7.47 5.38 16.64
C SER A 178 7.27 3.89 16.91
N ASP A 179 7.33 3.07 15.86
CA ASP A 179 7.28 1.61 15.97
C ASP A 179 8.55 1.04 16.67
N ARG A 180 9.59 1.85 16.84
CA ARG A 180 10.87 1.47 17.45
C ARG A 180 10.88 1.58 18.97
N ILE A 181 9.94 2.33 19.55
CA ILE A 181 9.91 2.63 20.97
C ILE A 181 8.66 2.01 21.56
N CYS A 182 8.83 1.04 22.45
CA CYS A 182 7.71 0.44 23.15
C CYS A 182 7.08 1.45 24.13
N GLY A 183 5.75 1.49 24.18
CA GLY A 183 4.98 2.34 25.07
C GLY A 183 4.58 3.69 24.48
N ASN A 184 3.65 4.37 25.15
CA ASN A 184 3.08 5.63 24.69
C ASN A 184 4.01 6.83 25.04
N THR A 185 5.11 6.98 24.31
CA THR A 185 6.17 7.97 24.62
C THR A 185 5.96 9.36 24.00
N GLY A 186 4.94 9.51 23.14
CA GLY A 186 4.68 10.73 22.37
C GLY A 186 5.74 11.08 21.32
N VAL A 187 6.69 10.16 21.06
CA VAL A 187 7.70 10.34 20.02
C VAL A 187 7.16 9.83 18.70
N LYS A 188 7.14 10.71 17.70
CA LYS A 188 6.74 10.39 16.33
C LYS A 188 7.97 10.18 15.44
N ASP A 189 7.90 9.18 14.58
CA ASP A 189 8.76 8.96 13.43
C ASP A 189 8.07 9.48 12.16
N ALA A 190 8.83 9.68 11.08
CA ALA A 190 8.30 10.18 9.82
C ALA A 190 8.33 9.11 8.72
N CYS A 191 7.33 9.15 7.85
CA CYS A 191 7.33 8.47 6.56
C CYS A 191 7.20 9.53 5.49
N VAL A 192 8.18 9.59 4.59
CA VAL A 192 8.25 10.57 3.53
C VAL A 192 7.91 9.89 2.21
N LEU A 193 6.89 10.38 1.51
CA LEU A 193 6.58 9.97 0.14
C LEU A 193 7.22 10.94 -0.84
N SER A 194 7.96 10.36 -1.79
CA SER A 194 8.42 11.04 -2.99
C SER A 194 7.92 10.30 -4.23
N VAL A 195 7.68 11.03 -5.31
CA VAL A 195 7.42 10.45 -6.63
C VAL A 195 8.66 10.71 -7.48
N LEU A 196 9.31 9.64 -7.94
CA LEU A 196 10.60 9.70 -8.62
C LEU A 196 10.59 8.87 -9.90
N ASP A 197 11.30 9.34 -10.91
CA ASP A 197 11.57 8.58 -12.14
C ASP A 197 12.71 7.56 -11.94
N ALA A 198 12.86 6.63 -12.87
CA ALA A 198 13.93 5.62 -12.85
C ALA A 198 15.35 6.22 -12.75
N GLU A 199 15.60 7.32 -13.46
CA GLU A 199 16.90 8.02 -13.42
C GLU A 199 17.12 8.71 -12.07
N GLN A 200 16.08 9.40 -11.57
CA GLN A 200 16.12 10.12 -10.30
C GLN A 200 16.35 9.16 -9.14
N LEU A 201 15.79 7.95 -9.19
CA LEU A 201 15.94 6.92 -8.17
C LEU A 201 17.39 6.53 -7.89
N ASN A 202 18.23 6.54 -8.93
CA ASN A 202 19.66 6.20 -8.85
C ASN A 202 20.55 7.44 -8.64
N HIS A 203 19.99 8.64 -8.74
CA HIS A 203 20.72 9.88 -8.58
C HIS A 203 21.04 10.18 -7.11
N HIS A 204 22.28 10.65 -6.83
CA HIS A 204 22.76 10.92 -5.46
C HIS A 204 21.90 11.94 -4.69
N SER A 205 21.27 12.88 -5.40
CA SER A 205 20.38 13.90 -4.81
C SER A 205 19.09 13.34 -4.21
N HIS A 206 18.65 12.13 -4.60
CA HIS A 206 17.39 11.53 -4.14
C HIS A 206 17.62 10.34 -3.18
N THR A 207 18.76 10.34 -2.49
CA THR A 207 19.10 9.34 -1.47
C THR A 207 18.33 9.57 -0.16
N GLN A 208 18.18 8.53 0.66
CA GLN A 208 17.48 8.60 1.95
C GLN A 208 18.06 9.69 2.86
N THR A 209 19.38 9.89 2.78
CA THR A 209 20.09 10.93 3.52
C THR A 209 19.64 12.33 3.09
N MET A 210 19.49 12.57 1.78
CA MET A 210 18.97 13.84 1.27
C MET A 210 17.50 14.04 1.67
N THR A 211 16.71 12.97 1.66
CA THR A 211 15.32 13.00 2.17
C THR A 211 15.29 13.50 3.61
N SER A 212 16.15 12.93 4.48
CA SER A 212 16.29 13.35 5.88
C SER A 212 16.73 14.80 6.03
N PHE A 213 17.68 15.29 5.22
CA PHE A 213 18.11 16.68 5.27
C PHE A 213 17.03 17.65 4.82
N LYS A 214 16.31 17.33 3.73
CA LYS A 214 15.20 18.14 3.24
C LYS A 214 14.06 18.17 4.26
N LEU A 215 13.74 17.04 4.88
CA LEU A 215 12.77 16.97 5.98
C LEU A 215 13.16 17.89 7.15
N ILE A 216 14.40 17.80 7.65
CA ILE A 216 14.88 18.65 8.74
C ILE A 216 14.81 20.14 8.37
N LYS A 217 15.12 20.47 7.12
CA LYS A 217 15.01 21.84 6.60
C LYS A 217 13.55 22.31 6.64
N ILE A 218 12.60 21.53 6.12
CA ILE A 218 11.16 21.84 6.16
C ILE A 218 10.69 22.09 7.59
N LEU A 219 11.10 21.26 8.55
CA LEU A 219 10.71 21.42 9.95
C LEU A 219 11.25 22.74 10.54
N LYS A 220 12.51 23.07 10.27
CA LYS A 220 13.13 24.32 10.76
C LYS A 220 12.54 25.56 10.11
N ASP A 221 12.28 25.51 8.81
CA ASP A 221 11.71 26.62 8.04
C ASP A 221 10.29 26.96 8.51
N ASN A 222 9.53 25.95 8.98
CA ASN A 222 8.24 26.12 9.62
C ASN A 222 8.33 26.35 11.15
N GLY A 223 9.50 26.73 11.66
CA GLY A 223 9.67 27.18 13.05
C GLY A 223 9.81 26.09 14.10
N LEU A 224 9.80 24.80 13.74
CA LEU A 224 10.04 23.74 14.71
C LEU A 224 11.50 23.71 15.17
N ARG A 225 11.66 23.55 16.48
CA ARG A 225 12.98 23.46 17.13
C ARG A 225 13.04 22.19 17.96
N GLY A 226 14.25 21.65 18.14
CA GLY A 226 14.44 20.51 19.03
C GLY A 226 14.33 20.92 20.50
N LYS A 227 14.65 19.99 21.40
CA LYS A 227 14.55 20.21 22.85
C LYS A 227 15.34 21.46 23.27
N PHE A 228 14.72 22.29 24.11
CA PHE A 228 15.37 23.47 24.71
C PHE A 228 16.64 23.08 25.47
N ASN A 229 17.68 23.89 25.31
CA ASN A 229 19.03 23.67 25.85
C ASN A 229 19.60 24.96 26.49
N GLY A 230 18.79 25.59 27.34
CA GLY A 230 19.21 26.78 28.10
C GLY A 230 19.45 28.01 27.22
N PHE A 231 20.17 28.97 27.78
CA PHE A 231 20.47 30.25 27.13
C PHE A 231 21.96 30.38 26.79
N ASN A 232 22.26 31.14 25.75
CA ASN A 232 23.62 31.56 25.45
C ASN A 232 24.10 32.64 26.44
N LYS A 233 25.40 32.97 26.42
CA LYS A 233 26.00 34.10 27.17
C LYS A 233 25.29 35.44 26.91
N TYR A 234 24.67 35.58 25.74
CA TYR A 234 23.91 36.76 25.30
C TYR A 234 22.41 36.68 25.60
N GLY A 235 21.94 35.70 26.38
CA GLY A 235 20.52 35.54 26.73
C GLY A 235 19.64 34.94 25.64
N THR A 236 20.19 34.51 24.50
CA THR A 236 19.40 33.88 23.43
C THR A 236 19.11 32.41 23.72
N PRO A 237 17.86 31.93 23.54
CA PRO A 237 17.49 30.55 23.83
C PRO A 237 18.15 29.59 22.83
N ARG A 238 18.81 28.56 23.35
CA ARG A 238 19.45 27.50 22.57
C ARG A 238 18.53 26.29 22.51
N TYR A 239 18.52 25.63 21.35
CA TYR A 239 17.75 24.42 21.13
C TYR A 239 18.69 23.38 20.53
N TYR A 240 18.48 22.11 20.88
CA TYR A 240 19.19 21.04 20.23
C TYR A 240 18.73 20.87 18.77
N ASN A 241 19.65 20.46 17.91
CA ASN A 241 19.30 20.06 16.55
C ASN A 241 18.48 18.77 16.54
N PHE A 242 17.61 18.64 15.54
CA PHE A 242 17.00 17.37 15.19
C PHE A 242 18.08 16.33 14.88
N LYS A 243 17.87 15.11 15.34
CA LYS A 243 18.74 13.97 15.01
C LYS A 243 17.86 12.85 14.49
N THR A 244 18.04 12.52 13.21
CA THR A 244 17.28 11.48 12.53
C THR A 244 18.17 10.29 12.17
N ILE A 245 17.54 9.16 11.88
CA ILE A 245 18.14 7.97 11.27
C ILE A 245 17.25 7.51 10.11
N ASN A 246 17.84 6.97 9.05
CA ASN A 246 17.09 6.30 8.00
C ASN A 246 16.79 4.86 8.47
N ILE A 247 15.53 4.46 8.43
CA ILE A 247 15.09 3.13 8.87
C ILE A 247 15.01 2.20 7.65
N ALA A 248 14.21 2.58 6.66
CA ALA A 248 13.93 1.77 5.48
C ALA A 248 13.52 2.65 4.29
N ARG A 249 13.68 2.11 3.08
CA ARG A 249 13.12 2.69 1.85
C ARG A 249 12.32 1.62 1.14
N GLN A 250 11.04 1.88 0.92
CA GLN A 250 10.15 1.04 0.13
C GLN A 250 9.87 1.72 -1.21
N LYS A 251 9.81 0.93 -2.28
CA LYS A 251 9.62 1.40 -3.65
C LYS A 251 8.42 0.67 -4.23
N PHE A 252 7.49 1.43 -4.80
CA PHE A 252 6.34 0.89 -5.49
C PHE A 252 6.28 1.49 -6.88
N CYS A 253 6.18 0.64 -7.90
CA CYS A 253 5.93 1.08 -9.27
C CYS A 253 4.50 1.64 -9.34
N ILE A 254 4.34 2.86 -9.86
CA ILE A 254 3.02 3.48 -10.04
C ILE A 254 2.38 2.91 -11.30
N ASP A 255 3.15 2.93 -12.38
CA ASP A 255 2.67 2.54 -13.70
C ASP A 255 2.80 1.02 -13.80
N GLN A 256 1.68 0.32 -13.96
CA GLN A 256 1.73 -1.09 -14.33
C GLN A 256 2.30 -1.18 -15.75
N PRO A 257 3.19 -2.16 -16.03
CA PRO A 257 3.69 -2.34 -17.39
C PRO A 257 2.49 -2.56 -18.31
N GLU A 258 2.49 -1.89 -19.47
CA GLU A 258 1.48 -2.17 -20.47
C GLU A 258 1.66 -3.59 -21.00
N TRP A 259 0.56 -4.30 -21.16
CA TRP A 259 0.57 -5.64 -21.73
C TRP A 259 -0.67 -5.81 -22.61
N GLU A 260 -0.56 -6.70 -23.59
CA GLU A 260 -1.62 -6.96 -24.55
C GLU A 260 -2.57 -8.03 -24.01
N GLU A 261 -3.87 -7.75 -24.06
CA GLU A 261 -4.88 -8.75 -23.76
C GLU A 261 -4.77 -9.93 -24.72
N THR A 262 -4.97 -11.12 -24.18
CA THR A 262 -5.09 -12.34 -24.97
C THR A 262 -6.53 -12.85 -24.85
N ASP A 263 -6.86 -13.92 -25.57
CA ASP A 263 -8.20 -14.51 -25.50
C ASP A 263 -8.53 -14.94 -24.07
N ASN A 264 -7.55 -15.51 -23.36
CA ASN A 264 -7.72 -16.08 -22.03
C ASN A 264 -7.29 -15.14 -20.89
N VAL A 265 -6.56 -14.05 -21.16
CA VAL A 265 -6.10 -13.10 -20.12
C VAL A 265 -6.65 -11.70 -20.37
N LYS A 266 -7.46 -11.20 -19.44
CA LYS A 266 -8.23 -9.94 -19.56
C LYS A 266 -7.76 -8.88 -18.58
N LYS A 267 -7.74 -7.62 -19.05
CA LYS A 267 -7.44 -6.46 -18.22
C LYS A 267 -8.74 -5.93 -17.63
N VAL A 268 -8.70 -5.60 -16.35
CA VAL A 268 -9.84 -4.96 -15.68
C VAL A 268 -9.60 -3.46 -15.64
N THR A 269 -10.59 -2.67 -16.06
CA THR A 269 -10.55 -1.19 -16.05
C THR A 269 -11.34 -0.57 -14.90
N LEU A 270 -12.13 -1.38 -14.16
CA LEU A 270 -12.99 -0.92 -13.06
C LEU A 270 -12.20 -0.30 -11.89
N SER A 271 -12.59 0.87 -11.41
CA SER A 271 -11.97 1.50 -10.23
C SER A 271 -12.36 0.81 -8.92
N ILE A 272 -11.70 1.16 -7.81
CA ILE A 272 -12.06 0.65 -6.48
C ILE A 272 -13.47 1.11 -6.12
N GLU A 273 -13.80 2.37 -6.42
CA GLU A 273 -15.09 2.97 -6.13
C GLU A 273 -16.21 2.27 -6.92
N GLU A 274 -15.99 1.96 -8.20
CA GLU A 274 -16.93 1.20 -9.02
C GLU A 274 -17.14 -0.22 -8.47
N LEU A 275 -16.07 -0.89 -8.04
CA LEU A 275 -16.18 -2.23 -7.44
C LEU A 275 -16.95 -2.21 -6.11
N LEU A 276 -16.79 -1.16 -5.31
CA LEU A 276 -17.57 -0.98 -4.09
C LEU A 276 -19.06 -0.77 -4.39
N GLU A 277 -19.41 0.02 -5.41
CA GLU A 277 -20.80 0.19 -5.82
C GLU A 277 -21.41 -1.12 -6.37
N ILE A 278 -20.64 -1.92 -7.13
CA ILE A 278 -21.11 -3.24 -7.59
C ILE A 278 -21.30 -4.19 -6.40
N ALA A 279 -20.36 -4.23 -5.45
CA ALA A 279 -20.49 -5.05 -4.24
C ALA A 279 -21.76 -4.70 -3.46
N ARG A 280 -22.05 -3.40 -3.34
CA ARG A 280 -23.27 -2.89 -2.71
C ARG A 280 -24.53 -3.28 -3.47
N ALA A 281 -24.53 -3.15 -4.80
CA ALA A 281 -25.68 -3.50 -5.64
C ALA A 281 -26.03 -4.99 -5.58
N LYS A 282 -25.02 -5.85 -5.39
CA LYS A 282 -25.18 -7.30 -5.21
C LYS A 282 -25.55 -7.71 -3.78
N ASP A 283 -25.69 -6.76 -2.86
CA ASP A 283 -25.87 -6.98 -1.42
C ASP A 283 -24.86 -7.99 -0.83
N LEU A 284 -23.62 -7.94 -1.34
CA LEU A 284 -22.48 -8.69 -0.82
C LEU A 284 -22.03 -7.99 0.48
N SER A 285 -22.85 -8.14 1.52
CA SER A 285 -22.59 -7.65 2.86
C SER A 285 -22.05 -8.77 3.73
N LEU A 286 -21.40 -8.43 4.84
CA LEU A 286 -20.95 -9.44 5.80
C LEU A 286 -22.10 -10.34 6.31
N PHE A 287 -23.35 -9.87 6.24
CA PHE A 287 -24.52 -10.58 6.74
C PHE A 287 -25.04 -11.65 5.80
N SER A 288 -25.00 -11.46 4.47
CA SER A 288 -25.33 -12.54 3.54
C SER A 288 -24.36 -13.72 3.71
N TYR A 289 -23.08 -13.43 3.93
CA TYR A 289 -22.04 -14.43 4.19
C TYR A 289 -22.16 -15.19 5.52
N LEU A 290 -22.53 -14.51 6.61
CA LEU A 290 -22.65 -15.17 7.91
C LEU A 290 -23.95 -15.96 8.06
N HIS A 291 -25.04 -15.59 7.36
CA HIS A 291 -26.31 -16.31 7.43
C HIS A 291 -26.39 -17.53 6.50
N GLU A 292 -25.77 -17.51 5.33
CA GLU A 292 -25.81 -18.69 4.44
C GLU A 292 -24.96 -19.87 4.95
N ASN A 293 -23.92 -19.60 5.75
CA ASN A 293 -23.00 -20.60 6.30
C ASN A 293 -23.30 -21.00 7.77
N THR A 294 -24.45 -20.59 8.33
CA THR A 294 -24.95 -21.10 9.62
C THR A 294 -26.20 -21.96 9.41
N ILE A 295 -26.00 -23.20 8.95
CA ILE A 295 -26.97 -24.31 9.06
C ILE A 295 -26.24 -25.54 9.59
#